data_AF-A0A241VT36-F1
#
_entry.id   AF-A0A241VT36-F1
#
_cell.length_a   1.000
_cell.length_b   1.000
_cell.length_c   1.000
_cell.angle_alpha   90.00
_cell.angle_beta   90.00
_cell.angle_gamma   90.00
#
_symmetry.space_group_name_H-M   'P 1'
#
loop_
_entity.id
_entity.type
_entity.pdbx_description
1 polymer ?
#
loop_
_entity_poly.entity_id
_entity_poly.type
_entity_poly.pdbx_seq_one_letter_code
_entity_poly.pdbx_strand_id
1 'polypeptide(L)'
;MFNNFALRCLGLFLIFSVSSPSFAASIKKDPLNNLIEQISTQASYSVNKTLNRSLLGRASWYIQCEFQAQENSKMCLMQKNQITVILLNDDYSINVGSDHVKNSISVLRVDQNHVLQTREGLYRDARNIIDQFRNGLIVKTRYESNLYEAP
;
A
#
# COMPACT_ATOMS: atom_id res chain seq x y z
N MET A 1 30.36 8.44 -63.71
CA MET A 1 29.37 8.25 -64.79
C MET A 1 29.47 6.81 -65.28
N PHE A 2 28.33 6.09 -65.25
CA PHE A 2 28.00 4.76 -65.81
C PHE A 2 28.96 3.58 -65.58
N ASN A 3 28.51 2.51 -64.89
CA ASN A 3 27.77 1.43 -65.57
C ASN A 3 27.19 0.37 -64.61
N ASN A 4 26.03 -0.16 -65.00
CA ASN A 4 25.35 -1.35 -64.48
C ASN A 4 25.91 -2.62 -65.15
N PHE A 5 25.99 -3.75 -64.42
CA PHE A 5 25.75 -5.13 -64.92
C PHE A 5 25.81 -6.09 -63.72
N ALA A 6 24.69 -6.55 -63.15
CA ALA A 6 23.91 -7.72 -63.52
C ALA A 6 24.47 -9.08 -63.03
N LEU A 7 23.59 -9.77 -62.30
CA LEU A 7 23.27 -11.20 -62.36
C LEU A 7 24.14 -12.25 -61.63
N ARG A 8 23.51 -12.78 -60.56
CA ARG A 8 23.29 -14.19 -60.18
C ARG A 8 24.41 -15.21 -60.40
N CYS A 9 24.74 -15.96 -59.34
CA CYS A 9 24.63 -17.42 -59.39
C CYS A 9 24.58 -18.06 -58.00
N LEU A 10 23.77 -19.11 -57.93
CA LEU A 10 23.64 -20.07 -56.84
C LEU A 10 24.99 -20.73 -56.52
N GLY A 11 25.17 -21.14 -55.27
CA GLY A 11 26.20 -22.10 -54.89
C GLY A 11 26.10 -22.51 -53.42
N LEU A 12 25.29 -23.52 -53.14
CA LEU A 12 25.39 -24.32 -51.91
C LEU A 12 26.83 -24.83 -51.76
N PHE A 13 27.47 -24.53 -50.64
CA PHE A 13 28.46 -25.43 -50.06
C PHE A 13 28.25 -25.52 -48.55
N LEU A 14 27.70 -26.67 -48.16
CA LEU A 14 27.72 -27.20 -46.80
C LEU A 14 29.18 -27.33 -46.35
N ILE A 15 29.58 -26.59 -45.32
CA ILE A 15 30.77 -26.92 -44.54
C ILE A 15 30.29 -27.13 -43.11
N PHE A 16 30.08 -28.41 -42.78
CA PHE A 16 30.02 -28.89 -41.42
C PHE A 16 31.35 -28.55 -40.73
N SER A 17 31.35 -27.56 -39.86
CA SER A 17 32.36 -27.44 -38.81
C SER A 17 31.70 -27.90 -37.51
N VAL A 18 32.22 -29.01 -37.02
CA VAL A 18 31.83 -29.65 -35.76
C VAL A 18 32.13 -28.68 -34.63
N SER A 19 31.11 -28.03 -34.08
CA SER A 19 31.24 -27.35 -32.79
C SER A 19 31.16 -28.40 -31.68
N SER A 20 32.25 -28.48 -30.92
CA SER A 20 32.43 -29.35 -29.76
C SER A 20 31.21 -29.30 -28.84
N PRO A 21 30.74 -30.43 -28.26
CA PRO A 21 29.81 -30.35 -27.15
C PRO A 21 30.56 -29.67 -26.00
N SER A 22 30.16 -28.44 -25.68
CA SER A 22 30.46 -27.86 -24.37
C SER A 22 29.83 -28.78 -23.35
N PHE A 23 30.65 -29.55 -22.63
CA PHE A 23 30.23 -30.13 -21.37
C PHE A 23 29.77 -28.97 -20.49
N ALA A 24 28.45 -28.83 -20.33
CA ALA A 24 27.92 -28.09 -19.21
C ALA A 24 28.45 -28.80 -17.97
N ALA A 25 29.45 -28.20 -17.32
CA ALA A 25 29.84 -28.61 -15.99
C ALA A 25 28.57 -28.57 -15.14
N SER A 26 28.06 -29.74 -14.79
CA SER A 26 27.04 -29.85 -13.74
C SER A 26 27.75 -29.42 -12.47
N ILE A 27 27.66 -28.12 -12.16
CA ILE A 27 28.05 -27.60 -10.86
C ILE A 27 27.13 -28.34 -9.89
N LYS A 28 27.69 -29.33 -9.19
CA LYS A 28 27.06 -29.87 -7.99
C LYS A 28 26.90 -28.67 -7.07
N LYS A 29 25.69 -28.11 -7.03
CA LYS A 29 25.38 -27.00 -6.14
C LYS A 29 25.61 -27.51 -4.73
N ASP A 30 26.66 -27.02 -4.09
CA ASP A 30 26.97 -27.39 -2.72
C ASP A 30 25.75 -27.11 -1.83
N PRO A 31 25.46 -27.99 -0.85
CA PRO A 31 24.29 -27.85 0.02
C PRO A 31 24.25 -26.49 0.73
N LEU A 32 25.42 -25.88 0.97
CA LEU A 32 25.54 -24.54 1.52
C LEU A 32 25.08 -23.45 0.54
N ASN A 33 25.44 -23.54 -0.74
CA ASN A 33 25.02 -22.55 -1.74
C ASN A 33 23.52 -22.59 -2.00
N ASN A 34 22.91 -23.79 -1.96
CA ASN A 34 21.45 -23.94 -2.04
C ASN A 34 20.76 -23.31 -0.82
N LEU A 35 21.33 -23.47 0.37
CA LEU A 35 20.80 -22.85 1.59
C LEU A 35 20.90 -21.31 1.56
N ILE A 36 22.00 -20.75 1.04
CA ILE A 36 22.17 -19.31 0.85
C ILE A 36 21.14 -18.76 -0.17
N GLU A 37 20.90 -19.50 -1.25
CA GLU A 37 19.88 -19.17 -2.26
C GLU A 37 18.46 -19.18 -1.64
N GLN A 38 18.15 -20.16 -0.78
CA GLN A 38 16.87 -20.24 -0.05
C GLN A 38 16.70 -19.13 1.00
N ILE A 39 17.75 -18.82 1.77
CA ILE A 39 17.69 -17.76 2.79
C ILE A 39 17.55 -16.39 2.12
N SER A 40 18.29 -16.13 1.04
CA SER A 40 18.21 -14.87 0.30
C SER A 40 16.86 -14.67 -0.39
N THR A 41 16.26 -15.74 -0.94
CA THR A 41 14.92 -15.68 -1.53
C THR A 41 13.83 -15.50 -0.48
N GLN A 42 13.92 -16.17 0.68
CA GLN A 42 12.98 -15.99 1.79
C GLN A 42 13.09 -14.58 2.41
N ALA A 43 14.32 -14.08 2.59
CA ALA A 43 14.57 -12.71 3.04
C ALA A 43 14.00 -11.69 2.06
N SER A 44 14.28 -11.83 0.75
CA SER A 44 13.74 -10.96 -0.30
C SER A 44 12.21 -10.99 -0.36
N TYR A 45 11.58 -12.17 -0.25
CA TYR A 45 10.12 -12.29 -0.19
C TYR A 45 9.53 -11.58 1.03
N SER A 46 10.13 -11.76 2.21
CA SER A 46 9.67 -11.10 3.45
C SER A 46 9.84 -9.57 3.40
N VAL A 47 10.94 -9.09 2.82
CA VAL A 47 11.22 -7.67 2.60
C VAL A 47 10.24 -7.09 1.57
N ASN A 48 10.01 -7.76 0.44
CA ASN A 48 9.06 -7.32 -0.59
C ASN A 48 7.62 -7.31 -0.08
N LYS A 49 7.22 -8.30 0.73
CA LYS A 49 5.88 -8.33 1.35
C LYS A 49 5.68 -7.18 2.33
N THR A 50 6.72 -6.84 3.11
CA THR A 50 6.69 -5.73 4.07
C THR A 50 6.71 -4.37 3.35
N LEU A 51 7.54 -4.23 2.32
CA LEU A 51 7.64 -3.04 1.48
C LEU A 51 6.36 -2.80 0.69
N ASN A 52 5.80 -3.82 0.03
CA ASN A 52 4.54 -3.70 -0.69
C ASN A 52 3.37 -3.38 0.25
N ARG A 53 3.31 -3.98 1.45
CA ARG A 53 2.29 -3.64 2.45
C ARG A 53 2.44 -2.19 2.94
N SER A 54 3.67 -1.72 3.16
CA SER A 54 3.98 -0.35 3.56
C SER A 54 3.60 0.67 2.49
N LEU A 55 3.97 0.42 1.23
CA LEU A 55 3.73 1.32 0.10
C LEU A 55 2.26 1.33 -0.35
N LEU A 56 1.62 0.16 -0.46
CA LEU A 56 0.19 0.06 -0.82
C LEU A 56 -0.73 0.55 0.32
N GLY A 57 -0.30 0.36 1.57
CA GLY A 57 -1.02 0.87 2.74
C GLY A 57 -1.10 2.40 2.77
N ARG A 58 -0.02 3.09 2.38
CA ARG A 58 0.01 4.56 2.25
C ARG A 58 -0.71 5.07 1.00
N ALA A 59 -0.68 4.33 -0.10
CA ALA A 59 -1.35 4.68 -1.36
C ALA A 59 -2.90 4.57 -1.32
N SER A 60 -3.49 4.26 -0.17
CA SER A 60 -4.94 3.99 -0.03
C SER A 60 -5.73 5.11 0.65
N TRP A 61 -5.09 6.19 1.08
CA TRP A 61 -5.75 7.34 1.69
C TRP A 61 -5.92 8.46 0.65
N TYR A 62 -7.13 8.98 0.53
CA TYR A 62 -7.40 10.22 -0.17
C TYR A 62 -6.97 11.38 0.72
N ILE A 63 -6.16 12.32 0.22
CA ILE A 63 -5.62 13.43 1.00
C ILE A 63 -5.89 14.75 0.25
N GLN A 64 -6.48 15.71 0.95
CA GLN A 64 -6.72 17.06 0.45
C GLN A 64 -6.34 18.07 1.53
N CYS A 65 -5.68 19.17 1.16
CA CYS A 65 -5.38 20.28 2.06
C CYS A 65 -5.78 21.59 1.41
N GLU A 66 -6.32 22.50 2.21
CA GLU A 66 -6.71 23.84 1.81
C GLU A 66 -6.20 24.85 2.84
N PHE A 67 -5.76 26.00 2.34
CA PHE A 67 -5.41 27.14 3.16
C PHE A 67 -6.48 28.21 2.99
N GLN A 68 -7.16 28.56 4.07
CA GLN A 68 -8.15 29.63 4.08
C GLN A 68 -7.48 30.93 4.51
N ALA A 69 -7.13 31.76 3.52
CA ALA A 69 -6.41 33.01 3.78
C ALA A 69 -7.19 34.00 4.66
N GLN A 70 -8.52 33.99 4.60
CA GLN A 70 -9.38 34.88 5.40
C GLN A 70 -9.31 34.55 6.90
N GLU A 71 -9.26 33.27 7.25
CA GLU A 71 -9.19 32.79 8.62
C GLU A 71 -7.75 32.53 9.09
N ASN A 72 -6.77 32.74 8.19
CA ASN A 72 -5.37 32.35 8.36
C ASN A 72 -5.22 30.91 8.88
N SER A 73 -6.08 30.01 8.38
CA SER A 73 -6.20 28.64 8.87
C SER A 73 -5.80 27.63 7.78
N LYS A 74 -5.18 26.53 8.20
CA LYS A 74 -4.87 25.40 7.32
C LYS A 74 -5.71 24.21 7.74
N MET A 75 -6.46 23.69 6.78
CA MET A 75 -7.25 22.48 6.94
C MET A 75 -6.69 21.38 6.04
N CYS A 76 -6.50 20.19 6.60
CA CYS A 76 -6.20 19.00 5.83
C CYS A 76 -7.20 17.89 6.19
N LEU A 77 -7.66 17.19 5.17
CA LEU A 77 -8.53 16.04 5.26
C LEU A 77 -7.77 14.81 4.72
N MET A 78 -7.83 13.71 5.46
CA MET A 78 -7.42 12.40 4.96
C MET A 78 -8.57 11.42 5.12
N GLN A 79 -8.97 10.74 4.05
CA GLN A 79 -10.10 9.82 4.08
C GLN A 79 -9.71 8.44 3.58
N LYS A 80 -10.23 7.41 4.25
CA LYS A 80 -10.22 6.03 3.78
C LYS A 80 -11.45 5.31 4.32
N ASN A 81 -12.25 4.74 3.41
CA ASN A 81 -13.51 4.10 3.75
C ASN A 81 -14.40 5.04 4.58
N GLN A 82 -14.82 4.59 5.77
CA GLN A 82 -15.67 5.32 6.69
C GLN A 82 -14.89 6.20 7.68
N ILE A 83 -13.56 6.30 7.54
CA ILE A 83 -12.71 7.07 8.45
C ILE A 83 -12.23 8.33 7.73
N THR A 84 -12.48 9.47 8.36
CA THR A 84 -12.00 10.78 7.92
C THR A 84 -11.19 11.41 9.05
N VAL A 85 -9.91 11.69 8.80
CA VAL A 85 -9.04 12.47 9.68
C VAL A 85 -9.08 13.92 9.22
N ILE A 86 -9.32 14.82 10.15
CA ILE A 86 -9.30 16.27 9.95
C ILE A 86 -8.15 16.82 10.77
N LEU A 87 -7.31 17.64 10.15
CA LEU A 87 -6.28 18.42 10.80
C LEU A 87 -6.59 19.90 10.55
N LEU A 88 -6.89 20.64 11.61
CA LEU A 88 -7.15 22.08 11.56
C LEU A 88 -6.19 22.76 12.53
N ASN A 89 -5.32 23.63 12.03
CA ASN A 89 -4.38 24.42 12.86
C ASN A 89 -3.63 23.58 13.91
N ASP A 90 -3.15 22.40 13.52
CA ASP A 90 -2.44 21.41 14.35
C ASP A 90 -3.29 20.53 15.29
N ASP A 91 -4.60 20.71 15.31
CA ASP A 91 -5.54 19.87 16.06
C ASP A 91 -6.18 18.79 15.19
N TYR A 92 -6.14 17.56 15.70
CA TYR A 92 -6.69 16.40 15.04
C TYR A 92 -8.11 16.10 15.52
N SER A 93 -9.00 15.92 14.57
CA SER A 93 -10.30 15.29 14.79
C SER A 93 -10.45 14.08 13.87
N ILE A 94 -11.18 13.06 14.32
CA ILE A 94 -11.48 11.88 13.51
C ILE A 94 -12.98 11.71 13.45
N ASN A 95 -13.50 11.54 12.25
CA ASN A 95 -14.87 11.17 12.00
C ASN A 95 -14.93 9.71 11.53
N VAL A 96 -15.86 8.93 12.10
CA VAL A 96 -16.08 7.52 11.75
C VAL A 96 -17.55 7.31 11.39
N GLY A 97 -17.82 7.05 10.11
CA GLY A 97 -19.17 6.89 9.53
C GLY A 97 -19.55 8.05 8.60
N SER A 98 -20.63 7.85 7.84
CA SER A 98 -21.37 8.89 7.12
C SER A 98 -22.80 8.96 7.69
N ASP A 99 -23.48 10.09 7.47
CA ASP A 99 -24.90 10.25 7.79
C ASP A 99 -25.25 9.94 9.26
N HIS A 100 -24.54 10.62 10.18
CA HIS A 100 -24.68 10.39 11.61
C HIS A 100 -26.10 10.67 12.09
N VAL A 101 -26.70 9.66 12.70
CA VAL A 101 -27.99 9.69 13.39
C VAL A 101 -27.74 10.19 14.81
N LYS A 102 -28.60 11.09 15.28
CA LYS A 102 -28.53 11.62 16.63
C LYS A 102 -28.47 10.50 17.67
N ASN A 103 -27.59 10.63 18.66
CA ASN A 103 -27.37 9.61 19.70
C ASN A 103 -26.88 8.23 19.20
N SER A 104 -26.41 8.13 17.97
CA SER A 104 -25.67 6.95 17.51
C SER A 104 -24.34 6.84 18.25
N ILE A 105 -23.87 5.61 18.41
CA ILE A 105 -22.55 5.32 18.99
C ILE A 105 -21.64 4.83 17.88
N SER A 106 -20.48 5.46 17.79
CA SER A 106 -19.38 4.98 16.96
C SER A 106 -18.32 4.37 17.85
N VAL A 107 -17.78 3.25 17.39
CA VAL A 107 -16.76 2.46 18.07
C VAL A 107 -15.55 2.35 17.15
N LEU A 108 -14.38 2.59 17.70
CA LEU A 108 -13.10 2.50 17.01
C LEU A 108 -12.09 1.72 17.86
N ARG A 109 -11.37 0.80 17.22
CA ARG A 109 -10.24 0.10 17.84
C ARG A 109 -9.10 -0.06 16.85
N VAL A 110 -7.91 0.36 17.25
CA VAL A 110 -6.67 0.14 16.50
C VAL A 110 -6.00 -1.12 17.03
N ASP A 111 -5.78 -2.10 16.15
CA ASP A 111 -5.22 -3.41 16.45
C ASP A 111 -5.87 -4.06 17.69
N GLN A 112 -5.10 -4.24 18.76
CA GLN A 112 -5.54 -4.80 20.03
C GLN A 112 -5.64 -3.76 21.16
N ASN A 113 -5.53 -2.46 20.87
CA ASN A 113 -5.64 -1.39 21.85
C ASN A 113 -7.04 -1.31 22.49
N HIS A 114 -7.20 -0.42 23.46
CA HIS A 114 -8.49 -0.14 24.09
C HIS A 114 -9.54 0.29 23.05
N VAL A 115 -10.78 -0.13 23.30
CA VAL A 115 -11.92 0.28 22.48
C VAL A 115 -12.26 1.73 22.82
N LEU A 116 -12.31 2.57 21.79
CA LEU A 116 -12.70 3.97 21.89
C LEU A 116 -14.14 4.10 21.39
N GLN A 117 -14.91 4.98 22.03
CA GLN A 117 -16.30 5.23 21.66
C GLN A 117 -16.60 6.72 21.73
N THR A 118 -17.47 7.16 20.83
CA THR A 118 -18.00 8.53 20.83
C THR A 118 -19.43 8.54 20.31
N ARG A 119 -20.15 9.61 20.62
CA ARG A 119 -21.45 9.87 19.99
C ARG A 119 -21.23 10.44 18.60
N GLU A 120 -22.08 10.04 17.66
CA GLU A 120 -22.18 10.65 16.32
C GLU A 120 -20.84 10.64 15.56
N GLY A 121 -20.01 9.63 15.78
CA GLY A 121 -18.80 9.39 14.97
C GLY A 121 -17.63 10.34 15.18
N LEU A 122 -17.79 11.44 15.91
CA LEU A 122 -16.78 12.49 16.03
C LEU A 122 -15.91 12.33 17.29
N TYR A 123 -14.64 12.00 17.07
CA TYR A 123 -13.58 11.99 18.07
C TYR A 123 -12.84 13.33 18.00
N ARG A 124 -13.09 14.20 18.98
CA ARG A 124 -12.35 15.45 19.19
C ARG A 124 -11.04 15.15 19.92
N ASP A 125 -10.05 16.04 19.79
CA ASP A 125 -8.73 15.92 20.45
C ASP A 125 -8.04 14.57 20.18
N ALA A 126 -8.12 14.10 18.93
CA ALA A 126 -7.80 12.73 18.55
C ALA A 126 -6.29 12.45 18.42
N ARG A 127 -5.42 13.25 19.04
CA ARG A 127 -3.95 13.11 18.93
C ARG A 127 -3.47 11.72 19.36
N ASN A 128 -4.02 11.21 20.47
CA ASN A 128 -3.74 9.86 20.95
C ASN A 128 -4.20 8.76 19.98
N ILE A 129 -5.30 8.96 19.25
CA ILE A 129 -5.80 8.02 18.24
C ILE A 129 -4.90 8.07 17.00
N ILE A 130 -4.45 9.27 16.61
CA ILE A 130 -3.49 9.44 15.51
C ILE A 130 -2.17 8.75 15.81
N ASP A 131 -1.67 8.81 17.05
CA ASP A 131 -0.46 8.06 17.44
C ASP A 131 -0.68 6.54 17.32
N GLN A 132 -1.88 6.05 17.62
CA GLN A 132 -2.23 4.66 17.34
C GLN A 132 -2.30 4.37 15.84
N PHE A 133 -2.88 5.24 15.01
CA PHE A 133 -2.92 5.07 13.55
C PHE A 133 -1.54 5.05 12.91
N ARG A 134 -0.60 5.88 13.39
CA ARG A 134 0.78 5.93 12.88
C ARG A 134 1.55 4.64 13.14
N ASN A 135 1.30 4.01 14.28
CA ASN A 135 2.05 2.83 14.75
C ASN A 135 1.30 1.51 14.51
N GLY A 136 -0.01 1.57 14.23
CA GLY A 136 -0.87 0.42 14.07
C GLY A 136 -1.02 -0.06 12.63
N LEU A 137 -1.66 -1.21 12.46
CA LEU A 137 -1.86 -1.84 11.16
C LEU A 137 -3.32 -1.92 10.73
N ILE A 138 -4.23 -2.25 11.66
CA ILE A 138 -5.63 -2.53 11.39
C ILE A 138 -6.50 -1.62 12.25
N VAL A 139 -7.44 -0.93 11.62
CA VAL A 139 -8.50 -0.20 12.34
C VAL A 139 -9.82 -0.92 12.14
N LYS A 140 -10.47 -1.27 13.25
CA LYS A 140 -11.83 -1.81 13.26
C LYS A 140 -12.78 -0.71 13.70
N THR A 141 -13.81 -0.47 12.91
CA THR A 141 -14.86 0.50 13.21
C THR A 141 -16.21 -0.20 13.24
N ARG A 142 -17.09 0.27 14.12
CA ARG A 142 -18.52 -0.07 14.09
C ARG A 142 -19.32 1.20 14.33
N TYR A 143 -20.43 1.31 13.64
CA TYR A 143 -21.42 2.35 13.85
C TYR A 143 -22.74 1.69 14.23
N GLU A 144 -23.25 2.01 15.42
CA GLU A 144 -24.51 1.51 15.96
C GLU A 144 -25.49 2.69 16.03
N SER A 145 -26.44 2.76 15.10
CA SER A 145 -27.56 3.68 15.23
C SER A 145 -28.55 3.08 16.22
N ASN A 146 -28.78 3.77 17.34
CA ASN A 146 -29.95 3.52 18.18
C ASN A 146 -31.20 3.97 17.40
N LEU A 147 -31.63 3.19 16.41
CA LEU A 147 -32.99 3.24 15.92
C LEU A 147 -33.85 2.62 17.01
N TYR A 148 -34.13 3.40 18.07
CA TYR A 148 -35.37 3.17 18.77
C TYR A 148 -36.46 3.51 17.75
N GLU A 149 -37.20 2.49 17.30
CA GLU A 149 -38.59 2.68 16.88
C GLU A 149 -39.24 3.54 17.96
N ALA A 150 -39.49 4.81 17.63
CA ALA A 150 -40.39 5.61 18.43
C ALA A 150 -41.77 4.91 18.38
N PRO A 151 -42.45 4.71 19.51
CA PRO A 151 -43.78 4.11 19.53
C PRO A 151 -44.80 4.91 18.71
#